data_AF-A0A3R8P8E6-F1
#
_entry.id   AF-A0A3R8P8E6-F1
#
_cell.length_a   1.000
_cell.length_b   1.000
_cell.length_c   1.000
_cell.angle_alpha   90.00
_cell.angle_beta   90.00
_cell.angle_gamma   90.00
#
_symmetry.space_group_name_H-M   'P 1'
#
loop_
_entity.id
_entity.type
_entity.pdbx_description
1 polymer ?
#
loop_
_entity_poly.entity_id
_entity_poly.type
_entity_poly.pdbx_seq_one_letter_code
_entity_poly.pdbx_strand_id
1 'polypeptide(L)'
;MGLRRLPQSEKVSAIDCVAHSFGEVHEFLVRRPCTSLDRILFTVGDDQGNTAVVSVAGVEFRDRSTLWKFKRLEDRHGTRDVTALGSSPLGMHDVHFTGDHYRSKPRGAALTVAEAETVFGTHDADDLDAIAEVEAVLPRP
;
A
#
# COMPACT_ATOMS: atom_id res chain seq x y z
N MET A 1 16.39 -14.54 4.44
CA MET A 1 15.39 -13.46 4.23
C MET A 1 15.63 -12.28 5.18
N GLY A 2 15.52 -11.04 4.69
CA GLY A 2 15.66 -9.83 5.52
C GLY A 2 14.75 -8.68 5.06
N LEU A 3 14.15 -7.98 6.03
CA LEU A 3 13.28 -6.81 5.82
C LEU A 3 14.05 -5.52 6.11
N ARG A 4 13.98 -4.55 5.19
CA ARG A 4 14.56 -3.22 5.38
C ARG A 4 13.55 -2.13 5.07
N ARG A 5 13.29 -1.26 6.05
CA ARG A 5 12.49 -0.04 5.89
C ARG A 5 13.26 0.98 5.04
N LEU A 6 12.56 1.57 4.08
CA LEU A 6 13.10 2.66 3.27
C LEU A 6 12.80 4.02 3.95
N PRO A 7 13.70 5.00 3.82
CA PRO A 7 13.61 6.28 4.53
C PRO A 7 12.39 7.13 4.15
N GLN A 8 11.66 6.80 3.08
CA GLN A 8 10.43 7.48 2.65
C GLN A 8 9.18 7.04 3.43
N SER A 9 9.27 7.02 4.75
CA SER A 9 8.07 6.90 5.56
C SER A 9 7.45 8.27 5.75
N GLU A 10 6.27 8.47 5.19
CA GLU A 10 5.57 9.74 5.26
C GLU A 10 4.28 9.56 6.07
N LYS A 11 4.22 10.25 7.21
CA LYS A 11 2.94 10.50 7.91
C LYS A 11 2.38 11.79 7.37
N VAL A 12 1.21 11.72 6.75
CA VAL A 12 0.65 12.87 6.03
C VAL A 12 -0.76 13.18 6.53
N SER A 13 -1.10 14.47 6.51
CA SER A 13 -2.35 14.98 7.07
C SER A 13 -3.55 14.64 6.19
N ALA A 14 -4.77 14.80 6.72
CA ALA A 14 -6.03 14.52 6.00
C ALA A 14 -6.15 15.20 4.61
N ILE A 15 -5.49 16.34 4.41
CA ILE A 15 -5.50 17.11 3.15
C ILE A 15 -4.78 16.35 2.02
N ASP A 16 -3.85 15.45 2.37
CA ASP A 16 -2.94 14.82 1.41
C ASP A 16 -3.47 13.49 0.85
N CYS A 17 -4.53 12.91 1.43
CA CYS A 17 -5.16 11.69 0.90
C CYS A 17 -5.70 11.88 -0.52
N VAL A 18 -6.35 13.01 -0.78
CA VAL A 18 -6.89 13.34 -2.11
C VAL A 18 -5.76 13.63 -3.09
N ALA A 19 -4.71 14.33 -2.65
CA ALA A 19 -3.55 14.66 -3.47
C ALA A 19 -2.74 13.42 -3.91
N HIS A 20 -2.89 12.30 -3.20
CA HIS A 20 -2.18 11.05 -3.45
C HIS A 20 -3.06 9.89 -3.92
N SER A 21 -4.29 10.18 -4.34
CA SER A 21 -5.23 9.20 -4.90
C SER A 21 -5.62 9.57 -6.32
N PHE A 22 -5.94 8.54 -7.12
CA PHE A 22 -6.39 8.67 -8.49
C PHE A 22 -7.71 7.91 -8.71
N GLY A 23 -8.29 8.06 -9.90
CA GLY A 23 -9.47 7.27 -10.32
C GLY A 23 -10.65 7.34 -9.34
N GLU A 24 -11.30 6.19 -9.13
CA GLU A 24 -12.48 6.10 -8.26
C GLU A 24 -12.14 6.33 -6.78
N VAL A 25 -10.90 6.05 -6.38
CA VAL A 25 -10.39 6.28 -5.01
C VAL A 25 -10.27 7.77 -4.73
N HIS A 26 -9.78 8.55 -5.69
CA HIS A 26 -9.76 10.01 -5.61
C HIS A 26 -11.18 10.58 -5.42
N GLU A 27 -12.12 10.16 -6.26
CA GLU A 27 -13.51 10.61 -6.17
C GLU A 27 -14.16 10.25 -4.83
N PHE A 28 -13.82 9.08 -4.28
CA PHE A 28 -14.28 8.67 -2.97
C PHE A 28 -13.73 9.59 -1.87
N LEU A 29 -12.42 9.86 -1.88
CA LEU A 29 -11.73 10.64 -0.85
C LEU A 29 -12.10 12.13 -0.89
N VAL A 30 -12.44 12.68 -2.06
CA VAL A 30 -13.01 14.03 -2.18
C VAL A 30 -14.34 14.15 -1.42
N ARG A 31 -15.19 13.11 -1.49
CA ARG A 31 -16.51 13.11 -0.84
C ARG A 31 -16.47 12.65 0.61
N ARG A 32 -15.47 11.83 0.96
CA ARG A 32 -15.32 11.17 2.26
C ARG A 32 -13.85 11.22 2.66
N PRO A 33 -13.39 12.38 3.16
CA PRO A 33 -11.98 12.55 3.49
C PRO A 33 -11.54 11.55 4.56
N CYS A 34 -10.34 11.03 4.37
CA CYS A 34 -9.63 10.32 5.43
C CYS A 34 -9.31 11.30 6.59
N THR A 35 -9.01 10.76 7.76
CA THR A 35 -8.46 11.54 8.88
C THR A 35 -6.94 11.52 8.89
N SER A 36 -6.33 10.46 8.34
CA SER A 36 -4.88 10.34 8.20
C SER A 36 -4.51 9.31 7.15
N LEU A 37 -3.34 9.49 6.55
CA LEU A 37 -2.68 8.52 5.68
C LEU A 37 -1.23 8.38 6.10
N ASP A 38 -0.83 7.17 6.43
CA ASP A 38 0.57 6.81 6.66
C ASP A 38 1.02 5.91 5.51
N ARG A 39 2.21 6.15 4.98
CA ARG A 39 2.79 5.32 3.92
C ARG A 39 4.23 4.97 4.22
N ILE A 40 4.60 3.76 3.87
CA ILE A 40 5.95 3.23 4.08
C ILE A 40 6.28 2.25 2.95
N LEU A 41 7.55 2.22 2.57
CA LEU A 41 8.09 1.22 1.66
C LEU A 41 9.08 0.33 2.41
N PHE A 42 9.03 -0.96 2.13
CA PHE A 42 10.00 -1.94 2.60
C PHE A 42 10.62 -2.66 1.42
N THR A 43 11.85 -3.11 1.57
CA THR A 43 12.47 -4.09 0.67
C THR A 43 12.64 -5.41 1.41
N VAL A 44 12.24 -6.50 0.77
CA VAL A 44 12.42 -7.87 1.26
C VAL A 44 13.42 -8.57 0.35
N GLY A 45 14.57 -8.92 0.91
CA GLY A 45 15.59 -9.70 0.23
C GLY A 45 15.53 -11.17 0.63
N ASP A 46 15.78 -12.08 -0.30
CA ASP A 46 16.02 -13.49 -0.02
C ASP A 46 17.51 -13.86 -0.01
N ASP A 47 17.82 -15.13 0.24
CA ASP A 47 19.20 -15.61 0.32
C ASP A 47 19.84 -15.86 -1.06
N GLN A 48 19.06 -15.75 -2.14
CA GLN A 48 19.51 -15.87 -3.53
C GLN A 48 19.84 -14.50 -4.14
N GLY A 49 19.55 -13.41 -3.41
CA GLY A 49 19.76 -12.05 -3.87
C GLY A 49 18.55 -11.45 -4.60
N ASN A 50 17.42 -12.15 -4.66
CA ASN A 50 16.17 -11.58 -5.17
C ASN A 50 15.66 -10.52 -4.19
N THR A 51 15.02 -9.48 -4.72
CA THR A 51 14.49 -8.37 -3.92
C THR A 51 13.08 -8.03 -4.36
N ALA A 52 12.15 -8.13 -3.42
CA ALA A 52 10.82 -7.56 -3.55
C ALA A 52 10.78 -6.18 -2.86
N VAL A 53 9.89 -5.32 -3.32
CA VAL A 53 9.45 -4.14 -2.60
C VAL A 53 8.02 -4.35 -2.14
N VAL A 54 7.71 -3.91 -0.93
CA VAL A 54 6.34 -3.81 -0.44
C VAL A 54 6.01 -2.35 -0.20
N SER A 55 4.83 -1.93 -0.65
CA SER A 55 4.20 -0.70 -0.20
C SER A 55 3.19 -1.00 0.88
N VAL A 56 3.20 -0.27 1.99
CA VAL A 56 2.16 -0.33 3.01
C VAL A 56 1.55 1.05 3.20
N ALA A 57 0.23 1.14 3.04
CA ALA A 57 -0.56 2.34 3.23
C ALA A 57 -1.61 2.12 4.33
N GLY A 58 -1.60 2.97 5.36
CA GLY A 58 -2.59 2.98 6.42
C GLY A 58 -3.52 4.17 6.30
N VAL A 59 -4.76 3.95 5.85
CA VAL A 59 -5.79 5.00 5.67
C VAL A 59 -6.78 4.93 6.83
N GLU A 60 -6.95 6.03 7.57
CA GLU A 60 -7.97 6.12 8.62
C GLU A 60 -9.14 7.01 8.22
N PHE A 61 -10.33 6.64 8.67
CA PHE A 61 -11.55 7.40 8.47
C PHE A 61 -12.20 7.74 9.80
N ARG A 62 -13.11 8.73 9.76
CA ARG A 62 -13.89 9.14 10.93
C ARG A 62 -14.76 8.02 11.51
N ASP A 63 -15.21 7.08 10.68
CA ASP A 63 -16.09 6.00 11.09
C ASP A 63 -15.86 4.71 10.31
N ARG A 64 -16.22 3.58 10.95
CA ARG A 64 -16.07 2.24 10.38
C ARG A 64 -16.89 2.03 9.11
N SER A 65 -18.04 2.70 8.97
CA SER A 65 -18.90 2.52 7.79
C SER A 65 -18.22 3.10 6.55
N THR A 66 -17.55 4.24 6.67
CA THR A 66 -16.76 4.85 5.60
C THR A 66 -15.59 3.94 5.20
N LEU A 67 -14.87 3.42 6.18
CA LEU A 67 -13.82 2.41 5.97
C LEU A 67 -14.32 1.20 5.16
N TRP A 68 -15.45 0.59 5.52
CA TRP A 68 -15.95 -0.56 4.76
C TRP A 68 -16.38 -0.22 3.32
N LYS A 69 -16.81 1.02 3.08
CA LYS A 69 -17.11 1.48 1.71
C LYS A 69 -15.82 1.70 0.92
N PHE A 70 -14.77 2.19 1.57
CA PHE A 70 -13.44 2.32 0.98
C PHE A 70 -12.82 0.95 0.67
N LYS A 71 -12.83 0.00 1.62
CA LYS A 71 -12.34 -1.37 1.37
C LYS A 71 -13.03 -2.04 0.18
N ARG A 72 -14.36 -1.93 0.07
CA ARG A 72 -15.08 -2.47 -1.10
C ARG A 72 -14.71 -1.81 -2.41
N LEU A 73 -14.27 -0.55 -2.37
CA LEU A 73 -13.78 0.14 -3.53
C LEU A 73 -12.41 -0.44 -3.93
N GLU A 74 -11.47 -0.50 -2.99
CA GLU A 74 -10.10 -1.01 -3.20
C GLU A 74 -10.08 -2.51 -3.60
N ASP A 75 -10.97 -3.33 -3.03
CA ASP A 75 -11.06 -4.77 -3.37
C ASP A 75 -11.56 -5.02 -4.82
N ARG A 76 -11.86 -3.98 -5.61
CA ARG A 76 -12.21 -4.11 -7.03
C ARG A 76 -10.95 -3.92 -7.88
N HIS A 77 -10.58 -4.95 -8.63
CA HIS A 77 -9.49 -4.83 -9.61
C HIS A 77 -9.71 -3.64 -10.57
N GLY A 78 -8.65 -2.86 -10.79
CA GLY A 78 -8.60 -1.80 -11.80
C GLY A 78 -9.11 -0.42 -11.36
N THR A 79 -9.41 -0.20 -10.07
CA THR A 79 -9.88 1.11 -9.55
C THR A 79 -8.83 2.22 -9.58
N ARG A 80 -7.55 1.87 -9.83
CA ARG A 80 -6.35 2.73 -9.72
C ARG A 80 -6.26 3.34 -8.31
N ASP A 81 -5.55 2.63 -7.44
CA ASP A 81 -5.46 2.87 -6.00
C ASP A 81 -4.97 4.26 -5.57
N VAL A 82 -5.05 4.52 -4.26
CA VAL A 82 -4.12 5.45 -3.60
C VAL A 82 -2.73 5.00 -4.01
N THR A 83 -1.98 5.82 -4.75
CA THR A 83 -0.64 5.45 -5.21
C THR A 83 0.12 4.78 -4.07
N ALA A 84 0.41 3.48 -4.22
CA ALA A 84 1.58 2.91 -3.60
C ALA A 84 2.71 3.90 -3.85
N LEU A 85 3.44 4.31 -2.81
CA LEU A 85 4.53 5.28 -2.95
C LEU A 85 5.36 4.85 -4.16
N GLY A 86 5.27 5.61 -5.25
CA GLY A 86 5.91 5.22 -6.51
C GLY A 86 7.39 5.01 -6.24
N SER A 87 7.98 4.02 -6.87
CA SER A 87 9.40 3.67 -6.70
C SER A 87 10.37 4.70 -7.29
N SER A 88 9.84 5.74 -7.94
CA SER A 88 10.61 6.82 -8.58
C SER A 88 11.63 7.52 -7.66
N PRO A 89 11.38 7.76 -6.36
CA PRO A 89 12.37 8.35 -5.46
C PRO A 89 13.40 7.34 -4.93
N LEU A 90 13.23 6.04 -5.20
CA LEU A 90 14.20 4.98 -4.92
C LEU A 90 15.23 4.80 -6.05
N GLY A 91 15.16 5.60 -7.12
CA GLY A 91 15.92 5.36 -8.35
C GLY A 91 15.50 4.07 -9.08
N MET A 92 14.38 3.49 -8.66
CA MET A 92 13.79 2.28 -9.21
C MET A 92 12.70 2.71 -10.20
N HIS A 93 13.10 3.15 -11.38
CA HIS A 93 12.21 3.78 -12.34
C HIS A 93 11.14 2.86 -12.97
N ASP A 94 11.21 1.55 -12.69
CA ASP A 94 10.43 0.52 -13.40
C ASP A 94 9.51 -0.32 -12.50
N VAL A 95 9.37 -0.03 -11.20
CA VAL A 95 8.41 -0.79 -10.36
C VAL A 95 7.00 -0.25 -10.58
N HIS A 96 6.19 -1.08 -11.20
CA HIS A 96 4.77 -0.85 -11.38
C HIS A 96 3.99 -1.78 -10.47
N PHE A 97 3.37 -1.20 -9.44
CA PHE A 97 2.37 -1.87 -8.61
C PHE A 97 1.14 -2.19 -9.47
N THR A 98 0.93 -3.48 -9.70
CA THR A 98 -0.10 -4.02 -10.63
C THR A 98 -1.46 -4.20 -9.97
N GLY A 99 -1.49 -4.33 -8.65
CA GLY A 99 -2.63 -4.75 -7.85
C GLY A 99 -2.81 -6.27 -7.77
N ASP A 100 -1.88 -7.07 -8.31
CA ASP A 100 -1.99 -8.54 -8.34
C ASP A 100 -1.64 -9.16 -6.97
N HIS A 101 -0.61 -8.66 -6.30
CA HIS A 101 -0.15 -9.15 -4.99
C HIS A 101 -0.55 -8.21 -3.86
N TYR A 102 -1.86 -8.05 -3.73
CA TYR A 102 -2.51 -7.09 -2.86
C TYR A 102 -3.15 -7.76 -1.64
N ARG A 103 -2.99 -7.14 -0.47
CA ARG A 103 -3.75 -7.50 0.73
C ARG A 103 -4.19 -6.27 1.49
N SER A 104 -5.44 -6.28 1.95
CA SER A 104 -5.94 -5.25 2.87
C SER A 104 -6.56 -5.80 4.15
N LYS A 105 -6.24 -5.15 5.28
CA LYS A 105 -6.70 -5.54 6.61
C LYS A 105 -7.37 -4.37 7.33
N PRO A 106 -8.66 -4.47 7.66
CA PRO A 106 -9.33 -3.45 8.45
C PRO A 106 -8.99 -3.59 9.94
N ARG A 107 -8.75 -2.45 10.62
CA ARG A 107 -8.58 -2.37 12.08
C ARG A 107 -9.25 -1.11 12.62
N GLY A 108 -10.34 -1.28 13.37
CA GLY A 108 -11.15 -0.15 13.82
C GLY A 108 -11.74 0.61 12.63
N ALA A 109 -11.44 1.91 12.53
CA ALA A 109 -11.82 2.78 11.41
C ALA A 109 -10.70 2.98 10.38
N ALA A 110 -9.62 2.20 10.46
CA ALA A 110 -8.51 2.22 9.52
C ALA A 110 -8.47 0.98 8.61
N LEU A 111 -7.93 1.16 7.40
CA LEU A 111 -7.51 0.10 6.49
C LEU A 111 -5.99 0.14 6.36
N THR A 112 -5.33 -0.98 6.59
CA THR A 112 -3.97 -1.20 6.10
C THR A 112 -4.08 -1.89 4.75
N VAL A 113 -3.40 -1.35 3.75
CA VAL A 113 -3.24 -1.91 2.41
C VAL A 113 -1.77 -2.22 2.23
N ALA A 114 -1.44 -3.40 1.76
CA ALA A 114 -0.09 -3.78 1.39
C ALA A 114 -0.07 -4.38 -0.01
N GLU A 115 0.94 -4.03 -0.78
CA GLU A 115 1.13 -4.55 -2.14
C GLU A 115 2.61 -4.86 -2.37
N ALA A 116 2.89 -6.02 -2.94
CA ALA A 116 4.24 -6.52 -3.16
C ALA A 116 4.58 -6.60 -4.66
N GLU A 117 5.80 -6.22 -5.04
CA GLU A 117 6.28 -6.37 -6.41
C GLU A 117 7.75 -6.81 -6.42
N THR A 118 8.14 -7.59 -7.42
CA THR A 118 9.55 -7.93 -7.64
C THR A 118 10.29 -6.75 -8.23
N VAL A 119 11.47 -6.43 -7.68
CA VAL A 119 12.34 -5.37 -8.24
C VAL A 119 13.64 -5.90 -8.79
N PHE A 120 14.18 -6.98 -8.21
CA PHE A 120 15.38 -7.63 -8.73
C PHE A 120 15.25 -9.15 -8.60
N GLY A 121 15.68 -9.87 -9.64
CA GLY A 121 15.58 -11.32 -9.71
C GLY A 121 14.15 -11.77 -9.98
N THR A 122 13.72 -12.84 -9.31
CA THR A 122 12.37 -13.41 -9.47
C THR A 122 11.81 -13.85 -8.13
N HIS A 123 10.58 -13.44 -7.83
CA HIS A 123 9.73 -14.07 -6.81
C HIS A 123 8.54 -14.72 -7.49
N ASP A 124 8.07 -15.83 -6.96
CA ASP A 124 6.80 -16.39 -7.42
C ASP A 124 5.61 -15.66 -6.80
N ALA A 125 4.42 -15.95 -7.31
CA ALA A 125 3.20 -15.29 -6.86
C ALA A 125 2.88 -15.57 -5.39
N ASP A 126 3.17 -16.79 -4.92
CA ASP A 126 2.87 -17.20 -3.54
C ASP A 126 3.78 -16.46 -2.55
N ASP A 127 5.05 -16.24 -2.90
CA ASP A 127 6.01 -15.45 -2.12
C ASP A 127 5.57 -13.98 -2.02
N LEU A 128 5.15 -13.37 -3.13
CA LEU A 128 4.69 -11.98 -3.15
C LEU A 128 3.39 -11.80 -2.35
N ASP A 129 2.45 -12.73 -2.48
CA ASP A 129 1.21 -12.74 -1.70
C ASP A 129 1.49 -12.90 -0.20
N ALA A 130 2.43 -13.77 0.18
CA ALA A 130 2.83 -13.96 1.57
C ALA A 130 3.49 -12.69 2.15
N ILE A 131 4.35 -12.03 1.37
CA ILE A 131 4.96 -10.75 1.75
C ILE A 131 3.88 -9.69 1.98
N ALA A 132 2.93 -9.53 1.04
CA ALA A 132 1.83 -8.58 1.19
C ALA A 132 0.94 -8.90 2.41
N GLU A 133 0.68 -10.18 2.69
CA GLU A 133 -0.14 -10.59 3.83
C GLU A 133 0.48 -10.24 5.19
N VAL A 134 1.77 -10.51 5.35
CA VAL A 134 2.50 -10.20 6.60
C VAL A 134 2.54 -8.69 6.83
N GLU A 135 2.71 -7.92 5.76
CA GLU A 135 2.87 -6.48 5.85
C GLU A 135 1.50 -5.79 6.07
N ALA A 136 0.42 -6.35 5.54
CA ALA A 136 -0.95 -5.86 5.79
C ALA A 136 -1.41 -6.01 7.26
N VAL A 137 -0.77 -6.90 8.05
CA VAL A 137 -1.08 -7.04 9.49
C VAL A 137 -0.23 -6.15 10.37
N LEU A 138 0.75 -5.43 9.82
CA LEU A 138 1.54 -4.50 10.61
C LEU A 138 0.66 -3.41 11.24
N PRO A 139 0.96 -2.99 12.48
CA PRO A 139 0.39 -1.78 13.03
C PRO A 139 0.63 -0.62 12.05
N ARG A 140 -0.31 0.34 11.99
CA ARG A 140 -0.07 1.57 11.25
C ARG A 140 1.29 2.15 11.69
N PRO A 141 2.21 2.43 10.75
CA PRO A 141 3.54 2.95 11.07
C PRO A 141 3.47 4.32 11.73
#